data_AF-A0A7C7DVJ6-F1
#
_entry.id   AF-A0A7C7DVJ6-F1
#
_cell.length_a   1.000
_cell.length_b   1.000
_cell.length_c   1.000
_cell.angle_alpha   90.00
_cell.angle_beta   90.00
_cell.angle_gamma   90.00
#
_symmetry.space_group_name_H-M   'P 1'
#
loop_
_entity.id
_entity.type
_entity.pdbx_description
1 polymer ?
#
loop_
_entity_poly.entity_id
_entity_poly.type
_entity_poly.pdbx_seq_one_letter_code
_entity_poly.pdbx_strand_id
1 'polypeptide(L)'
;MTNEAVNPETGQPQQDPQSHNAAGRVEQTPVERLTSSAYTQAGEAADAFRRGELMQHAEIDPLADSDDRLIALLSYVTQLLLPVIMPIIVLLSESSKKRPFQRYHAVQSLALTLVFWAIFMLASIAVGVFQLIPVLGWFLGWLVGLVFFCLTPMYFVAGIGLLLYYGLQAYKGRRFAIPGLTSFLKDQGWL
;
A
#
# COMPACT_ATOMS: atom_id res chain seq x y z
N MET A 1 -0.16 56.61 -12.16
CA MET A 1 1.20 56.48 -11.61
C MET A 1 1.03 55.84 -10.24
N THR A 2 1.08 54.52 -10.17
CA THR A 2 0.94 53.76 -8.92
C THR A 2 2.31 53.68 -8.27
N ASN A 3 2.47 54.32 -7.10
CA ASN A 3 3.71 54.28 -6.33
C ASN A 3 3.83 52.90 -5.68
N GLU A 4 4.60 51.99 -6.27
CA GLU A 4 5.00 50.74 -5.64
C GLU A 4 6.00 51.05 -4.51
N ALA A 5 5.69 50.60 -3.29
CA ALA A 5 6.62 50.70 -2.17
C ALA A 5 7.77 49.71 -2.39
N VAL A 6 8.93 50.25 -2.74
CA VAL A 6 10.18 49.50 -2.96
C VAL A 6 10.97 49.48 -1.66
N ASN A 7 11.49 48.32 -1.28
CA ASN A 7 12.34 48.17 -0.09
C ASN A 7 13.66 48.96 -0.29
N PRO A 8 13.99 49.95 0.57
CA PRO A 8 15.13 50.83 0.36
C PRO A 8 16.50 50.15 0.50
N GLU A 9 16.60 48.93 1.04
CA GLU A 9 17.88 48.20 1.15
C GLU A 9 18.17 47.27 -0.05
N THR A 10 17.14 46.72 -0.70
CA THR A 10 17.30 45.70 -1.74
C THR A 10 16.75 46.10 -3.11
N GLY A 11 16.02 47.22 -3.21
CA GLY A 11 15.46 47.70 -4.47
C GLY A 11 14.38 46.78 -5.08
N GLN A 12 13.88 45.81 -4.31
CA GLN A 12 12.86 44.86 -4.76
C GLN A 12 11.46 45.26 -4.29
N PRO A 13 10.39 44.94 -5.07
CA PRO A 13 9.01 45.15 -4.66
C PRO A 13 8.72 44.41 -3.35
N GLN A 14 8.12 45.09 -2.38
CA GLN A 14 7.80 44.52 -1.08
C GLN A 14 6.72 43.44 -1.23
N GLN A 15 7.11 42.17 -1.13
CA GLN A 15 6.17 41.04 -1.16
C GLN A 15 5.39 40.99 0.16
N ASP A 16 4.08 41.20 0.06
CA ASP A 16 3.15 41.16 1.18
C ASP A 16 3.06 39.72 1.74
N PRO A 17 3.44 39.45 3.00
CA PRO A 17 3.47 38.09 3.55
C PRO A 17 2.07 37.44 3.70
N GLN A 18 1.00 38.22 3.49
CA GLN A 18 -0.38 37.79 3.71
C GLN A 18 -1.12 37.30 2.47
N SER A 19 -0.56 37.44 1.26
CA SER A 19 -1.22 37.00 0.02
C SER A 19 -1.13 35.48 -0.23
N HIS A 20 -0.33 34.74 0.55
CA HIS A 20 -0.21 33.28 0.40
C HIS A 20 -1.21 32.46 1.22
N ASN A 21 -1.98 33.07 2.13
CA ASN A 21 -2.85 32.33 3.06
C ASN A 21 -4.36 32.43 2.77
N ALA A 22 -4.77 33.10 1.68
CA ALA A 22 -6.19 33.32 1.36
C ALA A 22 -6.73 32.49 0.17
N ALA A 23 -5.86 31.86 -0.62
CA ALA A 23 -6.26 31.06 -1.78
C ALA A 23 -6.11 29.57 -1.49
N GLY A 24 -7.14 28.92 -0.95
CA GLY A 24 -7.13 27.45 -0.91
C GLY A 24 -7.98 26.73 0.13
N ARG A 25 -8.82 27.41 0.93
CA ARG A 25 -9.88 26.70 1.68
C ARG A 25 -11.10 26.52 0.78
N VAL A 26 -10.91 25.81 -0.34
CA VAL A 26 -12.05 25.24 -1.07
C VAL A 26 -12.58 24.13 -0.17
N GLU A 27 -13.83 24.24 0.25
CA GLU A 27 -14.50 23.24 1.07
C GLU A 27 -14.70 21.97 0.21
N GLN A 28 -13.65 21.17 0.09
CA GLN A 28 -13.68 19.95 -0.70
C GLN A 28 -14.75 19.02 -0.14
N THR A 29 -15.64 18.58 -1.02
CA THR A 29 -16.66 17.59 -0.67
C THR A 29 -15.97 16.32 -0.14
N PRO A 30 -16.61 15.53 0.74
CA PRO A 30 -16.01 14.30 1.26
C PRO A 30 -15.49 13.36 0.15
N VAL A 31 -16.19 13.31 -0.98
CA VAL A 31 -15.81 12.51 -2.17
C VAL A 31 -14.57 13.08 -2.85
N GLU A 32 -14.46 14.39 -2.97
CA GLU A 32 -13.30 15.04 -3.59
C GLU A 32 -12.04 14.87 -2.73
N ARG A 33 -12.19 14.94 -1.40
CA ARG A 33 -11.10 14.62 -0.46
C ARG A 33 -10.61 13.18 -0.64
N LEU A 34 -11.52 12.20 -0.61
CA LEU A 34 -11.18 10.78 -0.83
C LEU A 34 -10.50 10.55 -2.18
N THR A 35 -10.97 11.23 -3.22
CA THR A 35 -10.40 11.12 -4.57
C THR A 35 -8.99 11.71 -4.62
N SER A 36 -8.79 12.88 -4.01
CA SER A 36 -7.49 13.55 -3.97
C SER A 36 -6.46 12.77 -3.14
N SER A 37 -6.86 12.18 -2.02
CA SER A 37 -5.98 11.37 -1.17
C SER A 37 -5.58 10.08 -1.89
N ALA A 38 -6.53 9.39 -2.53
CA ALA A 38 -6.24 8.21 -3.33
C ALA A 38 -5.27 8.51 -4.49
N TYR A 39 -5.45 9.63 -5.19
CA TYR A 39 -4.56 10.05 -6.28
C TYR A 39 -3.15 10.35 -5.78
N THR A 40 -3.03 11.09 -4.68
CA THR A 40 -1.74 11.46 -4.08
C THR A 40 -1.00 10.21 -3.62
N GLN A 41 -1.70 9.32 -2.92
CA GLN A 41 -1.17 8.03 -2.47
C GLN A 41 -0.69 7.14 -3.62
N ALA A 42 -1.44 7.09 -4.72
CA ALA A 42 -1.04 6.34 -5.90
C ALA A 42 0.21 6.94 -6.58
N GLY A 43 0.29 8.27 -6.66
CA GLY A 43 1.45 8.99 -7.19
C GLY A 43 2.72 8.75 -6.37
N GLU A 44 2.62 8.89 -5.05
CA GLU A 44 3.74 8.61 -4.13
C GLU A 44 4.20 7.15 -4.22
N ALA A 45 3.27 6.22 -4.35
CA ALA A 45 3.59 4.81 -4.49
C ALA A 45 4.33 4.50 -5.80
N ALA A 46 3.88 5.10 -6.90
CA ALA A 46 4.53 4.96 -8.20
C ALA A 46 5.93 5.58 -8.21
N ASP A 47 6.09 6.73 -7.57
CA ASP A 47 7.36 7.44 -7.46
C ASP A 47 8.37 6.68 -6.60
N ALA A 48 7.94 6.14 -5.45
CA ALA A 48 8.79 5.31 -4.59
C ALA A 48 9.26 4.04 -5.32
N PHE A 49 8.39 3.42 -6.11
CA PHE A 49 8.75 2.27 -6.93
C PHE A 49 9.75 2.66 -8.04
N ARG A 50 9.52 3.79 -8.72
CA ARG A 50 10.40 4.30 -9.78
C ARG A 50 11.80 4.62 -9.28
N ARG A 51 11.91 5.18 -8.08
CA ARG A 51 13.20 5.52 -7.46
C ARG A 51 13.89 4.33 -6.79
N GLY A 52 13.21 3.18 -6.67
CA GLY A 52 13.73 2.00 -5.98
C GLY A 52 13.83 2.17 -4.46
N GLU A 53 13.15 3.16 -3.88
CA GLU A 53 13.29 3.54 -2.46
C GLU A 53 12.37 2.75 -1.52
N LEU A 54 11.76 1.64 -1.98
CA LEU A 54 10.77 0.85 -1.25
C LEU A 54 11.20 0.47 0.18
N MET A 55 12.50 0.28 0.41
CA MET A 55 13.10 -0.10 1.69
C MET A 55 14.07 0.94 2.25
N GLN A 56 14.20 2.10 1.62
CA GLN A 56 15.16 3.12 2.02
C GLN A 56 14.84 3.69 3.41
N HIS A 57 13.55 3.73 3.76
CA HIS A 57 13.05 4.16 5.06
C HIS A 57 12.73 2.99 6.00
N ALA A 58 13.30 1.81 5.75
CA ALA A 58 13.10 0.66 6.62
C ALA A 58 13.96 0.82 7.89
N GLU A 59 13.34 1.24 8.98
CA GLU A 59 14.00 1.46 10.26
C GLU A 59 14.01 0.18 11.10
N ILE A 60 15.12 -0.11 11.77
CA ILE A 60 15.20 -1.19 12.75
C ILE A 60 14.48 -0.73 14.01
N ASP A 61 13.47 -1.47 14.43
CA ASP A 61 12.76 -1.20 15.68
C ASP A 61 13.60 -1.72 16.87
N PRO A 62 14.15 -0.83 17.72
CA PRO A 62 14.98 -1.25 18.86
C PRO A 62 14.15 -1.93 19.95
N LEU A 63 12.83 -1.75 19.96
CA LEU A 63 11.92 -2.34 20.95
C LEU A 63 11.44 -3.74 20.56
N ALA A 64 11.70 -4.19 19.32
CA ALA A 64 11.29 -5.49 18.83
C ALA A 64 12.24 -6.59 19.31
N ASP A 65 11.76 -7.44 20.20
CA ASP A 65 12.49 -8.63 20.67
C ASP A 65 12.48 -9.77 19.64
N SER A 66 13.16 -10.87 19.95
CA SER A 66 13.27 -12.03 19.06
C SER A 66 11.93 -12.71 18.77
N ASP A 67 11.03 -12.76 19.75
CA ASP A 67 9.72 -13.37 19.61
C ASP A 67 8.80 -12.49 18.74
N ASP A 68 8.87 -11.17 18.92
CA ASP A 68 8.18 -10.18 18.10
C ASP A 68 8.56 -10.31 16.62
N ARG A 69 9.86 -10.46 16.34
CA ARG A 69 10.41 -10.66 14.98
C ARG A 69 9.98 -11.97 14.36
N LEU A 70 9.97 -13.05 15.15
CA LEU A 70 9.52 -14.36 14.71
C LEU A 70 8.03 -14.32 14.36
N ILE A 71 7.18 -13.80 15.25
CA ILE A 71 5.73 -13.67 15.02
C ILE A 71 5.44 -12.80 13.80
N ALA A 72 6.19 -11.71 13.60
CA ALA A 72 6.05 -10.87 12.42
C ALA A 72 6.37 -11.65 11.13
N LEU A 73 7.48 -12.41 11.09
CA LEU A 73 7.82 -13.30 9.97
C LEU A 73 6.71 -14.33 9.71
N LEU A 74 6.23 -15.00 10.77
CA LEU A 74 5.14 -15.99 10.67
C LEU A 74 3.88 -15.39 10.08
N SER A 75 3.56 -14.14 10.39
CA SER A 75 2.38 -13.44 9.84
C SER A 75 2.43 -13.28 8.32
N TYR A 76 3.62 -13.35 7.70
CA TYR A 76 3.78 -13.41 6.24
C TYR A 76 3.88 -14.85 5.72
N VAL A 77 4.71 -15.69 6.35
CA VAL A 77 5.04 -17.03 5.82
C VAL A 77 3.85 -17.99 5.92
N THR A 78 3.12 -17.96 7.04
CA THR A 78 1.97 -18.85 7.25
C THR A 78 0.85 -18.60 6.26
N GLN A 79 0.82 -17.41 5.64
CA GLN A 79 -0.14 -17.06 4.61
C GLN A 79 -0.10 -18.01 3.40
N LEU A 80 1.04 -18.65 3.16
CA LEU A 80 1.22 -19.62 2.08
C LEU A 80 0.44 -20.93 2.33
N LEU A 81 0.37 -21.38 3.58
CA LEU A 81 -0.27 -22.65 3.95
C LEU A 81 -1.71 -22.44 4.41
N LEU A 82 -1.90 -21.45 5.28
CA LEU A 82 -3.14 -21.14 5.95
C LEU A 82 -3.36 -19.63 5.88
N PRO A 83 -3.86 -19.13 4.74
CA PRO A 83 -4.05 -17.70 4.56
C PRO A 83 -4.93 -17.13 5.67
N VAL A 84 -4.57 -15.94 6.14
CA VAL A 84 -5.34 -15.07 7.05
C VAL A 84 -5.31 -15.51 8.52
N ILE A 85 -5.13 -16.80 8.82
CA ILE A 85 -5.27 -17.35 10.18
C ILE A 85 -4.27 -16.72 11.17
N MET A 86 -2.97 -16.80 10.89
CA MET A 86 -1.95 -16.30 11.81
C MET A 86 -2.05 -14.79 12.08
N PRO A 87 -2.12 -13.90 11.07
CA PRO A 87 -2.25 -12.47 11.34
C PRO A 87 -3.56 -12.13 12.07
N ILE A 88 -4.67 -12.85 11.83
CA ILE A 88 -5.88 -12.68 12.64
C ILE A 88 -5.65 -13.08 14.09
N ILE A 89 -5.01 -14.22 14.35
CA ILE A 89 -4.70 -14.65 15.73
C ILE A 89 -3.88 -13.57 16.44
N VAL A 90 -2.85 -13.03 15.77
CA VAL A 90 -2.03 -11.95 16.33
C VAL A 90 -2.85 -10.69 16.59
N LEU A 91 -3.76 -10.32 15.69
CA LEU A 91 -4.59 -9.11 15.85
C LEU A 91 -5.66 -9.25 16.94
N LEU A 92 -6.22 -10.44 17.10
CA LEU A 92 -7.21 -10.73 18.14
C LEU A 92 -6.57 -11.04 19.50
N SER A 93 -5.29 -11.39 19.52
CA SER A 93 -4.59 -11.65 20.77
C SER A 93 -4.41 -10.37 21.59
N GLU A 94 -4.39 -10.53 22.90
CA GLU A 94 -3.98 -9.48 23.85
C GLU A 94 -2.55 -8.98 23.60
N SER A 95 -1.70 -9.76 22.90
CA SER A 95 -0.33 -9.36 22.58
C SER A 95 -0.29 -8.20 21.59
N SER A 96 -1.26 -8.06 20.67
CA SER A 96 -1.32 -6.94 19.72
C SER A 96 -1.33 -5.55 20.39
N LYS A 97 -1.98 -5.44 21.54
CA LYS A 97 -2.07 -4.18 22.31
C LYS A 97 -0.76 -3.83 23.00
N LYS A 98 0.04 -4.83 23.37
CA LYS A 98 1.28 -4.69 24.12
C LYS A 98 2.52 -4.67 23.21
N ARG A 99 2.40 -5.20 21.98
CA ARG A 99 3.50 -5.42 21.03
C ARG A 99 3.19 -4.72 19.69
N PRO A 100 3.49 -3.41 19.56
CA PRO A 100 3.15 -2.64 18.35
C PRO A 100 3.85 -3.17 17.10
N PHE A 101 5.05 -3.74 17.22
CA PHE A 101 5.77 -4.36 16.10
C PHE A 101 5.02 -5.56 15.51
N GLN A 102 4.53 -6.47 16.36
CA GLN A 102 3.74 -7.63 15.93
C GLN A 102 2.46 -7.18 15.23
N ARG A 103 1.73 -6.25 15.85
CA ARG A 103 0.48 -5.72 15.29
C ARG A 103 0.72 -5.08 13.92
N TYR A 104 1.76 -4.24 13.78
CA TYR A 104 2.08 -3.56 12.54
C TYR A 104 2.23 -4.55 11.37
N HIS A 105 3.07 -5.58 11.54
CA HIS A 105 3.32 -6.55 10.48
C HIS A 105 2.17 -7.53 10.26
N ALA A 106 1.36 -7.83 11.29
CA ALA A 106 0.15 -8.64 11.16
C ALA A 106 -0.95 -7.91 10.36
N VAL A 107 -1.20 -6.62 10.63
CA VAL A 107 -2.13 -5.81 9.81
C VAL A 107 -1.62 -5.72 8.37
N GLN A 108 -0.33 -5.43 8.19
CA GLN A 108 0.28 -5.24 6.88
C GLN A 108 0.22 -6.52 6.03
N SER A 109 0.56 -7.69 6.59
CA SER A 109 0.52 -8.96 5.85
C SER A 109 -0.92 -9.40 5.53
N LEU A 110 -1.85 -9.16 6.45
CA LEU A 110 -3.27 -9.40 6.22
C LEU A 110 -3.80 -8.57 5.06
N ALA A 111 -3.57 -7.26 5.09
CA ALA A 111 -4.02 -6.35 4.05
C ALA A 111 -3.39 -6.67 2.70
N LEU A 112 -2.09 -6.98 2.67
CA LEU A 112 -1.39 -7.38 1.44
C LEU A 112 -2.07 -8.59 0.80
N THR A 113 -2.45 -9.56 1.62
CA THR A 113 -3.07 -10.77 1.08
C THR A 113 -4.50 -10.55 0.63
N LEU A 114 -5.27 -9.73 1.34
CA LEU A 114 -6.61 -9.35 0.91
C LEU A 114 -6.57 -8.64 -0.45
N VAL A 115 -5.63 -7.72 -0.66
CA VAL A 115 -5.43 -7.05 -1.95
C VAL A 115 -5.02 -8.04 -3.03
N PHE A 116 -4.08 -8.95 -2.74
CA PHE A 116 -3.63 -9.97 -3.68
C PHE A 116 -4.79 -10.88 -4.15
N TRP A 117 -5.63 -11.35 -3.23
CA TRP A 117 -6.79 -12.19 -3.58
C TRP A 117 -7.90 -11.39 -4.27
N ALA A 118 -8.14 -10.14 -3.86
CA ALA A 118 -9.13 -9.28 -4.50
C ALA A 118 -8.80 -9.03 -5.98
N ILE A 119 -7.53 -8.74 -6.30
CA ILE A 119 -7.07 -8.57 -7.68
C ILE A 119 -7.26 -9.87 -8.48
N PHE A 120 -6.88 -11.01 -7.91
CA PHE A 120 -7.04 -12.31 -8.57
C PHE A 120 -8.50 -12.67 -8.84
N MET A 121 -9.38 -12.44 -7.86
CA MET A 121 -10.82 -12.70 -7.98
C MET A 121 -11.45 -11.79 -9.02
N LEU A 122 -11.12 -10.49 -9.03
CA LEU A 122 -11.62 -9.55 -10.03
C LEU A 122 -11.19 -9.93 -11.45
N ALA A 123 -9.91 -10.30 -11.62
CA ALA A 123 -9.40 -10.76 -12.91
C ALA A 123 -10.07 -12.07 -13.36
N SER A 124 -10.28 -13.01 -12.43
CA SER A 124 -10.96 -14.29 -12.70
C SER A 124 -12.42 -14.10 -13.10
N ILE A 125 -13.14 -13.20 -12.43
CA ILE A 125 -14.52 -12.84 -12.77
C ILE A 125 -14.56 -12.20 -14.15
N ALA A 126 -13.65 -11.27 -14.46
CA ALA A 126 -13.60 -10.64 -15.76
C ALA A 126 -13.42 -11.68 -16.89
N VAL A 127 -12.45 -12.59 -16.73
CA VAL A 127 -12.22 -13.69 -17.70
C VAL A 127 -13.44 -14.61 -17.79
N GLY A 128 -14.06 -14.96 -16.68
CA GLY A 128 -15.25 -15.81 -16.64
C GLY A 128 -16.45 -15.20 -17.36
N VAL A 129 -16.69 -13.89 -17.19
CA VAL A 129 -17.77 -13.16 -17.88
C VAL A 129 -17.56 -13.17 -19.40
N PHE A 130 -16.32 -13.01 -19.89
CA PHE A 130 -16.03 -13.07 -21.33
C PHE A 130 -16.35 -14.43 -21.96
N GLN A 131 -16.26 -15.53 -21.20
CA GLN A 131 -16.58 -16.87 -21.68
C GLN A 131 -18.09 -17.13 -21.81
N LEU A 132 -18.95 -16.30 -21.20
CA LEU A 132 -20.40 -16.48 -21.27
C LEU A 132 -21.00 -16.10 -22.63
N ILE A 133 -20.26 -15.37 -23.48
CA ILE A 133 -20.73 -14.95 -24.81
C ILE A 133 -20.64 -16.14 -25.78
N PRO A 134 -21.76 -16.70 -26.28
CA PRO A 134 -21.71 -17.83 -27.20
C PRO A 134 -21.04 -17.44 -28.54
N VAL A 135 -20.38 -18.41 -29.18
CA VAL A 135 -19.62 -18.29 -30.44
C VAL A 135 -18.35 -17.41 -30.33
N LEU A 136 -18.47 -16.16 -29.89
CA LEU A 136 -17.34 -15.21 -29.78
C LEU A 136 -16.48 -15.48 -28.53
N GLY A 137 -17.11 -15.80 -27.40
CA GLY A 137 -16.43 -16.13 -26.14
C GLY A 137 -15.74 -17.49 -26.17
N TRP A 138 -16.14 -18.41 -27.06
CA TRP A 138 -15.46 -19.70 -27.20
C TRP A 138 -14.06 -19.53 -27.81
N PHE A 139 -13.96 -18.81 -28.93
CA PHE A 139 -12.66 -18.58 -29.60
C PHE A 139 -11.79 -17.57 -28.85
N LEU A 140 -12.35 -16.43 -28.44
CA LEU A 140 -11.59 -15.38 -27.76
C LEU A 140 -11.32 -15.71 -26.29
N GLY A 141 -12.30 -16.32 -25.61
CA GLY A 141 -12.16 -16.75 -24.22
C GLY A 141 -11.24 -17.95 -24.04
N TRP A 142 -11.05 -18.78 -25.06
CA TRP A 142 -10.01 -19.83 -25.03
C TRP A 142 -8.60 -19.22 -25.06
N LEU A 143 -8.35 -18.25 -25.93
CA LEU A 143 -7.05 -17.53 -25.98
C LEU A 143 -6.79 -16.74 -24.69
N VAL A 144 -7.76 -15.94 -24.24
CA VAL A 144 -7.64 -15.15 -23.01
C VAL A 144 -7.50 -16.06 -21.78
N GLY A 145 -8.26 -17.16 -21.73
CA GLY A 145 -8.17 -18.15 -20.67
C GLY A 145 -6.82 -18.87 -20.64
N LEU A 146 -6.25 -19.21 -21.80
CA LEU A 146 -4.92 -19.81 -21.90
C LEU A 146 -3.84 -18.85 -21.38
N VAL A 147 -3.90 -17.58 -21.79
CA VAL A 147 -2.98 -16.55 -21.28
C VAL A 147 -3.14 -16.40 -19.76
N PHE A 148 -4.36 -16.31 -19.25
CA PHE A 148 -4.62 -16.22 -17.81
C PHE A 148 -4.08 -17.45 -17.06
N PHE A 149 -4.25 -18.65 -17.61
CA PHE A 149 -3.71 -19.90 -17.06
C PHE A 149 -2.18 -19.89 -17.00
N CYS A 150 -1.49 -19.33 -18.00
CA CYS A 150 -0.03 -19.17 -18.00
C CYS A 150 0.46 -18.07 -17.04
N LEU A 151 -0.28 -16.96 -16.93
CA LEU A 151 0.08 -15.85 -16.04
C LEU A 151 -0.20 -16.14 -14.57
N THR A 152 -1.19 -16.98 -14.28
CA THR A 152 -1.58 -17.38 -12.92
C THR A 152 -0.39 -17.92 -12.10
N PRO A 153 0.33 -18.97 -12.53
CA PRO A 153 1.47 -19.48 -11.74
C PRO A 153 2.56 -18.42 -11.56
N MET A 154 2.80 -17.55 -12.55
CA MET A 154 3.75 -16.44 -12.42
C MET A 154 3.31 -15.44 -11.34
N TYR A 155 2.02 -15.09 -11.31
CA TYR A 155 1.43 -14.22 -10.29
C TYR A 155 1.57 -14.81 -8.88
N PHE A 156 1.29 -16.11 -8.72
CA PHE A 156 1.46 -16.79 -7.43
C PHE A 156 2.93 -16.87 -7.00
N VAL A 157 3.85 -17.21 -7.91
CA VAL A 157 5.28 -17.24 -7.60
C VAL A 157 5.78 -15.86 -7.18
N ALA A 158 5.37 -14.79 -7.87
CA ALA A 158 5.69 -13.42 -7.49
C ALA A 158 5.12 -13.06 -6.11
N GLY A 159 3.87 -13.44 -5.83
CA GLY A 159 3.23 -13.23 -4.52
C GLY A 159 3.96 -13.97 -3.38
N ILE A 160 4.35 -15.22 -3.60
CA ILE A 160 5.14 -16.01 -2.65
C ILE A 160 6.50 -15.34 -2.40
N GLY A 161 7.20 -14.95 -3.46
CA GLY A 161 8.47 -14.25 -3.35
C GLY A 161 8.35 -12.96 -2.54
N LEU A 162 7.27 -12.19 -2.76
CA LEU A 162 6.98 -10.95 -2.04
C LEU A 162 6.71 -11.19 -0.55
N LEU A 163 5.89 -12.20 -0.21
CA LEU A 163 5.60 -12.57 1.18
C LEU A 163 6.87 -13.02 1.91
N LEU A 164 7.70 -13.85 1.28
CA LEU A 164 8.97 -14.29 1.85
C LEU A 164 9.93 -13.10 2.04
N TYR A 165 10.04 -12.23 1.05
CA TYR A 165 10.90 -11.06 1.11
C TYR A 165 10.51 -10.12 2.28
N TYR A 166 9.23 -9.80 2.40
CA TYR A 166 8.71 -8.97 3.48
C TYR A 166 8.78 -9.65 4.84
N GLY A 167 8.53 -10.96 4.89
CA GLY A 167 8.70 -11.75 6.10
C GLY A 167 10.15 -11.73 6.60
N LEU A 168 11.13 -11.94 5.71
CA LEU A 168 12.55 -11.88 6.06
C LEU A 168 12.98 -10.48 6.54
N GLN A 169 12.42 -9.43 5.95
CA GLN A 169 12.67 -8.06 6.38
C GLN A 169 12.08 -7.79 7.78
N ALA A 170 10.88 -8.31 8.06
CA ALA A 170 10.27 -8.24 9.38
C ALA A 170 11.07 -9.06 10.42
N TYR A 171 11.61 -10.22 10.03
CA TYR A 171 12.48 -11.02 10.90
C TYR A 171 13.77 -10.27 11.30
N LYS A 172 14.31 -9.44 10.41
CA LYS A 172 15.44 -8.55 10.72
C LYS A 172 15.06 -7.41 11.69
N GLY A 173 13.80 -7.34 12.13
CA GLY A 173 13.29 -6.30 13.02
C GLY A 173 13.04 -4.96 12.33
N ARG A 174 12.92 -4.94 10.99
CA ARG A 174 12.73 -3.67 10.27
C ARG A 174 11.25 -3.38 10.06
N ARG A 175 10.81 -2.18 10.46
CA ARG A 175 9.53 -1.62 10.06
C ARG A 175 9.70 -0.94 8.71
N PHE A 176 8.91 -1.35 7.73
CA PHE A 176 8.94 -0.79 6.38
C PHE A 176 7.53 -0.53 5.88
N ALA A 177 7.39 0.48 5.03
CA ALA A 177 6.13 0.80 4.39
C ALA A 177 6.05 0.20 2.99
N ILE A 178 4.97 -0.50 2.69
CA ILE A 178 4.62 -0.87 1.32
C ILE A 178 3.92 0.36 0.73
N PRO A 179 4.46 1.00 -0.32
CA PRO A 179 3.84 2.19 -0.87
C PRO A 179 2.43 1.89 -1.37
N GLY A 180 1.50 2.83 -1.17
CA GLY A 180 0.08 2.67 -1.45
C GLY A 180 -0.65 1.88 -0.36
N LEU A 181 -0.15 0.70 0.04
CA LEU A 181 -0.84 -0.15 1.01
C LEU A 181 -0.66 0.35 2.46
N THR A 182 0.57 0.61 2.89
CA THR A 182 0.85 1.00 4.27
C THR A 182 0.37 2.42 4.56
N SER A 183 0.51 3.35 3.60
CA SER A 183 -0.08 4.69 3.78
C SER A 183 -1.59 4.60 3.95
N PHE A 184 -2.27 3.73 3.19
CA PHE A 184 -3.72 3.56 3.29
C PHE A 184 -4.11 3.05 4.67
N LEU A 185 -3.40 2.04 5.16
CA LEU A 185 -3.65 1.49 6.50
C LEU A 185 -3.40 2.52 7.61
N LYS A 186 -2.39 3.40 7.46
CA LYS A 186 -2.14 4.50 8.39
C LYS A 186 -3.27 5.53 8.36
N ASP A 187 -3.73 5.94 7.17
CA ASP A 187 -4.81 6.91 7.00
C ASP A 187 -6.15 6.41 7.57
N GLN A 188 -6.39 5.09 7.50
CA GLN A 188 -7.54 4.44 8.11
C GLN A 188 -7.39 4.21 9.63
N GLY A 189 -6.23 4.51 10.22
CA GLY A 189 -5.95 4.32 11.66
C GLY A 189 -5.75 2.85 12.08
N TRP A 190 -5.41 1.97 11.14
CA TRP A 190 -5.21 0.54 11.44
C TRP A 190 -3.82 0.26 12.02
N LEU A 191 -2.83 1.08 11.66
CA LEU A 191 -1.42 1.00 12.07
C LEU A 191 -1.06 2.00 13.17
#